data_AF-A0A0K0DQR2-F1
#
_entry.id   AF-A0A0K0DQR2-F1
#
_cell.length_a   1.000
_cell.length_b   1.000
_cell.length_c   1.000
_cell.angle_alpha   90.00
_cell.angle_beta   90.00
_cell.angle_gamma   90.00
#
_symmetry.space_group_name_H-M   'P 1'
#
loop_
_entity.id
_entity.type
_entity.pdbx_description
1 polymer ?
#
loop_
_entity_poly.entity_id
_entity_poly.type
_entity_poly.pdbx_seq_one_letter_code
_entity_poly.pdbx_strand_id
1 'polypeptide(L)'
;MRVNVARVWDDADYMKVRNMCDNNQGWREVYKKKGISVFSQSVPSNNFQMIKACFSDFKCKTEKIINALNRFVNLAVAKFPDVLPSVAYDVLHDSSYRSHWDRHMASQCFIGIINPNNDMGYYACWFCCVDY
;
A
#
# COMPACT_ATOMS: atom_id res chain seq x y z
N MET A 1 -20.16 -7.95 0.22
CA MET A 1 -19.21 -8.79 0.97
C MET A 1 -19.97 -9.46 2.09
N ARG A 2 -19.88 -10.79 2.25
CA ARG A 2 -20.48 -11.47 3.41
C ARG A 2 -19.59 -11.23 4.62
N VAL A 3 -20.17 -10.75 5.72
CA VAL A 3 -19.44 -10.51 6.97
C VAL A 3 -19.07 -11.86 7.59
N ASN A 4 -17.90 -11.94 8.24
CA ASN A 4 -17.37 -13.14 8.93
C ASN A 4 -16.96 -14.33 8.04
N VAL A 5 -16.65 -14.12 6.77
CA VAL A 5 -16.14 -15.17 5.88
C VAL A 5 -14.86 -14.71 5.19
N ALA A 6 -13.77 -15.46 5.39
CA ALA A 6 -12.55 -15.27 4.61
C ALA A 6 -12.78 -15.78 3.18
N ARG A 7 -12.38 -15.00 2.19
CA ARG A 7 -12.47 -15.37 0.77
C ARG A 7 -11.26 -14.86 0.02
N VAL A 8 -10.86 -15.62 -1.00
CA VAL A 8 -9.90 -15.16 -2.02
C VAL A 8 -10.56 -14.08 -2.88
N TRP A 9 -9.76 -13.14 -3.38
CA TRP A 9 -10.23 -12.12 -4.30
C TRP A 9 -10.58 -12.72 -5.67
N ASP A 10 -11.60 -12.17 -6.29
CA ASP A 10 -11.97 -12.47 -7.68
C ASP A 10 -11.55 -11.32 -8.60
N ASP A 11 -11.71 -11.52 -9.92
CA ASP A 11 -11.37 -10.50 -10.92
C ASP A 11 -12.09 -9.17 -10.69
N ALA A 12 -13.31 -9.19 -10.14
CA ALA A 12 -14.07 -7.97 -9.86
C ALA A 12 -13.43 -7.17 -8.72
N ASP A 13 -12.87 -7.83 -7.70
CA ASP A 13 -12.11 -7.17 -6.64
C ASP A 13 -10.83 -6.52 -7.19
N TYR A 14 -10.08 -7.22 -8.04
CA TYR A 14 -8.87 -6.68 -8.68
C TYR A 14 -9.21 -5.46 -9.55
N MET A 15 -10.28 -5.53 -10.35
CA MET A 15 -10.77 -4.39 -11.13
C MET A 15 -11.18 -3.21 -10.25
N LYS A 16 -11.81 -3.49 -9.11
CA LYS A 16 -12.19 -2.44 -8.15
C LYS A 16 -10.96 -1.74 -7.58
N VAL A 17 -9.94 -2.48 -7.14
CA VAL A 17 -8.69 -1.90 -6.62
C VAL A 17 -7.98 -1.09 -7.69
N ARG A 18 -7.90 -1.60 -8.91
CA ARG A 18 -7.34 -0.86 -10.05
C ARG A 18 -8.07 0.46 -10.30
N ASN A 19 -9.40 0.45 -10.33
CA ASN A 19 -10.20 1.66 -10.48
C ASN A 19 -9.99 2.65 -9.32
N MET A 20 -9.77 2.17 -8.08
CA MET A 20 -9.43 3.04 -6.95
C MET A 20 -8.06 3.73 -7.13
N CYS A 21 -7.10 3.07 -7.78
CA CYS A 21 -5.81 3.67 -8.14
C CYS A 21 -5.98 4.72 -9.24
N ASP A 22 -6.66 4.36 -10.34
CA ASP A 22 -6.70 5.13 -11.58
C ASP A 22 -7.68 6.31 -11.51
N ASN A 23 -8.75 6.21 -10.71
CA ASN A 23 -9.81 7.21 -10.62
C ASN A 23 -9.78 7.96 -9.27
N ASN A 24 -9.98 9.28 -9.31
CA ASN A 24 -10.08 10.15 -8.15
C ASN A 24 -11.54 10.51 -7.78
N GLN A 25 -12.53 9.96 -8.47
CA GLN A 25 -13.94 10.21 -8.17
C GLN A 25 -14.30 9.74 -6.77
N GLY A 26 -14.89 10.63 -5.96
CA GLY A 26 -15.26 10.35 -4.57
C GLY A 26 -14.08 10.41 -3.59
N TRP A 27 -12.87 10.71 -4.06
CA TRP A 27 -11.71 10.98 -3.23
C TRP A 27 -11.52 12.49 -3.04
N ARG A 28 -11.29 12.93 -1.81
CA ARG A 28 -11.00 14.34 -1.48
C ARG A 28 -9.49 14.52 -1.35
N GLU A 29 -8.88 15.42 -2.13
CA GLU A 29 -7.47 15.77 -1.96
C GLU A 29 -7.29 16.51 -0.61
N VAL A 30 -6.44 15.96 0.27
CA VAL A 30 -6.17 16.51 1.61
C VAL A 30 -4.74 17.06 1.73
N TYR A 31 -3.87 16.73 0.80
CA TYR A 31 -2.50 17.22 0.76
C TYR A 31 -1.98 17.26 -0.68
N LYS A 32 -1.27 18.33 -1.02
CA LYS A 32 -0.55 18.44 -2.30
C LYS A 32 0.72 19.24 -2.14
N LYS A 33 1.87 18.61 -2.37
CA LYS A 33 3.18 19.29 -2.31
C LYS A 33 4.25 18.49 -3.05
N LYS A 34 5.09 19.17 -3.85
CA LYS A 34 6.33 18.61 -4.45
C LYS A 34 6.12 17.24 -5.13
N GLY A 35 5.10 17.12 -5.97
CA GLY A 35 4.81 15.87 -6.69
C GLY A 35 4.20 14.75 -5.83
N ILE A 36 3.76 15.06 -4.61
CA ILE A 36 3.00 14.18 -3.74
C ILE A 36 1.58 14.74 -3.59
N SER A 37 0.57 13.94 -3.93
CA SER A 37 -0.84 14.20 -3.65
C SER A 37 -1.38 13.11 -2.73
N VAL A 38 -2.05 13.49 -1.64
CA VAL A 38 -2.73 12.56 -0.74
C VAL A 38 -4.21 12.83 -0.78
N PHE A 39 -4.99 11.77 -0.92
CA PHE A 39 -6.43 11.79 -0.96
C PHE A 39 -7.02 10.98 0.18
N SER A 40 -8.18 11.42 0.68
CA SER A 40 -8.97 10.72 1.69
C SER A 40 -10.36 10.39 1.17
N GLN A 41 -10.88 9.22 1.51
CA GLN A 41 -12.27 8.85 1.25
C GLN A 41 -12.89 8.19 2.49
N SER A 42 -14.08 8.62 2.89
CA SER A 42 -14.80 8.00 4.01
C SER A 42 -15.38 6.65 3.61
N VAL A 43 -15.29 5.66 4.49
CA VAL A 43 -15.90 4.36 4.27
C VAL A 43 -17.35 4.41 4.76
N PRO A 44 -18.35 4.04 3.93
CA PRO A 44 -19.73 3.94 4.38
C PRO A 44 -19.82 3.01 5.60
N SER A 45 -20.65 3.36 6.59
CA SER A 45 -20.88 2.58 7.82
C SER A 45 -19.70 2.45 8.80
N ASN A 46 -18.62 3.22 8.64
CA ASN A 46 -17.48 3.17 9.57
C ASN A 46 -16.78 4.52 9.75
N ASN A 47 -16.08 4.70 10.88
CA ASN A 47 -15.35 5.94 11.21
C ASN A 47 -13.93 5.97 10.63
N PHE A 48 -13.51 4.96 9.87
CA PHE A 48 -12.20 4.94 9.22
C PHE A 48 -12.21 5.75 7.93
N GLN A 49 -11.05 6.35 7.65
CA GLN A 49 -10.76 7.01 6.39
C GLN A 49 -9.83 6.12 5.57
N MET A 50 -10.14 5.95 4.28
CA MET A 50 -9.19 5.41 3.33
C MET A 50 -8.25 6.51 2.87
N ILE A 51 -6.94 6.22 2.85
CA ILE A 51 -5.92 7.15 2.40
C ILE A 51 -5.30 6.59 1.12
N LYS A 52 -5.25 7.44 0.08
CA LYS A 52 -4.57 7.18 -1.19
C LYS A 52 -3.42 8.18 -1.37
N ALA A 53 -2.21 7.69 -1.59
CA ALA A 53 -1.05 8.54 -1.86
C ALA A 53 -0.58 8.36 -3.31
N CYS A 54 -0.53 9.45 -4.07
CA CYS A 54 -0.08 9.49 -5.46
C CYS A 54 1.22 10.29 -5.58
N PHE A 55 2.19 9.72 -6.28
CA PHE A 55 3.52 10.31 -6.44
C PHE A 55 3.85 10.46 -7.92
N SER A 56 4.09 11.70 -8.37
CA SER A 56 4.37 12.05 -9.77
C SER A 56 5.85 12.24 -10.09
N ASP A 57 6.66 12.70 -9.13
CA ASP A 57 8.05 13.10 -9.36
C ASP A 57 9.04 12.32 -8.48
N PHE A 58 9.44 11.13 -8.93
CA PHE A 58 10.59 10.44 -8.37
C PHE A 58 11.84 10.68 -9.23
N LYS A 59 12.67 11.63 -8.80
CA LYS A 59 14.12 11.52 -9.06
C LYS A 59 14.65 10.49 -8.08
N CYS A 60 15.13 9.36 -8.59
CA CYS A 60 15.52 8.18 -7.82
C CYS A 60 16.34 8.52 -6.56
N LYS A 61 15.68 8.41 -5.40
CA LYS A 61 16.28 8.01 -4.13
C LYS A 61 15.26 7.12 -3.45
N THR A 62 15.42 5.82 -3.69
CA THR A 62 14.57 4.68 -3.30
C THR A 62 14.12 4.73 -1.83
N GLU A 63 14.91 5.36 -0.96
CA GLU A 63 14.68 5.45 0.49
C GLU A 63 13.50 6.35 0.93
N LYS A 64 13.10 7.37 0.15
CA LYS A 64 12.08 8.34 0.63
C LYS A 64 10.63 7.88 0.46
N ILE A 65 10.41 6.96 -0.48
CA ILE A 65 9.07 6.54 -0.94
C ILE A 65 8.45 5.59 0.07
N ILE A 66 9.24 4.60 0.40
CA ILE A 66 8.96 3.51 1.30
C ILE A 66 8.54 4.01 2.69
N ASN A 67 9.24 5.04 3.20
CA ASN A 67 8.92 5.62 4.51
C ASN A 67 7.60 6.39 4.54
N ALA A 68 7.12 6.90 3.40
CA ALA A 68 5.81 7.56 3.30
C ALA A 68 4.66 6.54 3.16
N LEU A 69 4.95 5.33 2.67
CA LEU A 69 3.97 4.25 2.50
C LEU A 69 3.63 3.55 3.83
N ASN A 70 4.57 3.54 4.77
CA ASN A 70 4.46 2.70 5.98
C ASN A 70 3.61 3.30 7.11
N ARG A 71 2.93 4.42 6.88
CA ARG A 71 2.01 5.02 7.86
C ARG A 71 0.66 5.34 7.23
N PHE A 72 -0.33 4.51 7.55
CA PHE A 72 -1.77 4.74 7.31
C PHE A 72 -2.24 4.81 5.85
N VAL A 73 -1.38 4.53 4.87
CA VAL A 73 -1.77 4.52 3.45
C VAL A 73 -2.37 3.16 3.09
N ASN A 74 -3.65 3.14 2.78
CA ASN A 74 -4.33 1.93 2.31
C ASN A 74 -4.12 1.69 0.81
N LEU A 75 -3.75 2.73 0.06
CA LEU A 75 -3.52 2.66 -1.37
C LEU A 75 -2.42 3.62 -1.82
N ALA A 76 -1.44 3.13 -2.57
CA ALA A 76 -0.36 3.96 -3.08
C ALA A 76 -0.15 3.78 -4.57
N VAL A 77 0.05 4.89 -5.27
CA VAL A 77 0.29 4.94 -6.71
C VAL A 77 1.57 5.73 -6.96
N ALA A 78 2.58 5.06 -7.50
CA ALA A 78 3.88 5.63 -7.83
C ALA A 78 4.25 5.29 -9.27
N LYS A 79 4.94 6.22 -9.95
CA LYS A 79 5.50 6.01 -11.28
C LYS A 79 7.02 5.93 -11.20
N PHE A 80 7.56 4.83 -11.72
CA PHE A 80 9.00 4.58 -11.79
C PHE A 80 9.40 4.42 -13.27
N PRO A 81 9.86 5.49 -13.94
CA PRO A 81 10.19 5.41 -15.37
C PRO A 81 11.46 4.58 -15.64
N ASP A 82 12.31 4.42 -14.63
CA ASP A 82 13.62 3.77 -14.67
C ASP A 82 13.63 2.37 -14.03
N VAL A 83 12.51 1.88 -13.53
CA VAL A 83 12.40 0.57 -12.87
C VAL A 83 11.40 -0.29 -13.65
N LEU A 84 11.83 -1.50 -14.02
CA LEU A 84 10.95 -2.47 -14.66
C LEU A 84 9.84 -2.93 -13.69
N PRO A 85 8.61 -3.15 -14.17
CA PRO A 85 7.51 -3.64 -13.32
C PRO A 85 7.83 -4.94 -12.58
N SER A 86 8.61 -5.85 -13.19
CA SER A 86 9.05 -7.10 -12.54
C SER A 86 9.94 -6.83 -11.33
N VAL A 87 10.89 -5.90 -11.45
CA VAL A 87 11.78 -5.52 -10.35
C VAL A 87 10.99 -4.91 -9.19
N ALA A 88 10.01 -4.05 -9.50
CA ALA A 88 9.13 -3.49 -8.47
C ALA A 88 8.28 -4.58 -7.79
N TYR A 89 7.80 -5.56 -8.56
CA TYR A 89 7.07 -6.71 -8.04
C TYR A 89 7.93 -7.54 -7.08
N ASP A 90 9.16 -7.89 -7.48
CA ASP A 90 10.08 -8.68 -6.66
C ASP A 90 10.45 -7.95 -5.36
N VAL A 91 10.77 -6.66 -5.43
CA VAL A 91 11.12 -5.84 -4.25
C VAL A 91 9.97 -5.76 -3.25
N LEU A 92 8.71 -5.74 -3.71
CA LEU A 92 7.52 -5.70 -2.86
C LEU A 92 7.20 -7.05 -2.20
N HIS A 93 7.49 -8.16 -2.87
CA HIS A 93 7.15 -9.51 -2.41
C HIS A 93 8.30 -10.22 -1.69
N ASP A 94 9.55 -9.75 -1.83
CA ASP A 94 10.70 -10.30 -1.12
C ASP A 94 10.69 -9.87 0.35
N SER A 95 10.17 -10.77 1.19
CA SER A 95 10.13 -10.60 2.65
C SER A 95 11.50 -10.39 3.30
N SER A 96 12.57 -11.00 2.77
CA SER A 96 13.91 -10.89 3.33
C SER A 96 14.52 -9.53 2.98
N TYR A 97 14.35 -9.11 1.74
CA TYR A 97 14.83 -7.82 1.27
C TYR A 97 14.06 -6.65 1.88
N ARG A 98 12.79 -6.85 2.24
CA ARG A 98 11.94 -5.79 2.81
C ARG A 98 12.52 -5.12 4.05
N SER A 99 13.25 -5.86 4.88
CA SER A 99 13.95 -5.33 6.07
C SER A 99 14.99 -4.26 5.76
N HIS A 100 15.56 -4.26 4.54
CA HIS A 100 16.58 -3.31 4.14
C HIS A 100 16.01 -1.92 3.85
N TRP A 101 14.73 -1.85 3.45
CA TRP A 101 14.11 -0.61 3.06
C TRP A 101 12.98 -0.17 4.00
N ASP A 102 12.20 -1.10 4.55
CA ASP A 102 11.08 -0.82 5.43
C ASP A 102 11.57 -0.56 6.86
N ARG A 103 11.92 0.70 7.15
CA ARG A 103 12.41 1.11 8.47
C ARG A 103 11.39 0.91 9.60
N HIS A 104 10.12 0.69 9.28
CA HIS A 104 9.05 0.50 10.26
C HIS A 104 8.68 -0.97 10.45
N MET A 105 9.21 -1.88 9.63
CA MET A 105 8.99 -3.31 9.80
C MET A 105 9.72 -3.82 11.05
N ALA A 106 8.96 -4.43 11.96
CA ALA A 106 9.48 -5.12 13.13
C ALA A 106 9.76 -6.59 12.84
N SER A 107 8.81 -7.25 12.18
CA SER A 107 8.94 -8.65 11.79
C SER A 107 7.98 -8.95 10.64
N GLN A 108 8.38 -9.89 9.79
CA GLN A 108 7.54 -10.46 8.75
C GLN A 108 7.84 -11.96 8.69
N CYS A 109 6.80 -12.79 8.59
CA CYS A 109 6.98 -14.22 8.30
C CYS A 109 5.89 -14.73 7.36
N PHE A 110 6.28 -15.69 6.52
CA PHE A 110 5.35 -16.43 5.68
C PHE A 110 4.62 -17.47 6.53
N ILE A 111 3.29 -17.54 6.42
CA ILE A 111 2.46 -18.49 7.18
C ILE A 111 2.06 -19.68 6.31
N GLY A 112 1.57 -19.44 5.09
CA GLY A 112 1.12 -20.52 4.21
C GLY A 112 0.51 -20.06 2.89
N ILE A 113 0.40 -20.99 1.94
CA ILE A 113 -0.21 -20.76 0.62
C ILE A 113 -1.70 -21.11 0.67
N ILE A 114 -2.55 -20.22 0.15
CA ILE A 114 -3.98 -20.50 -0.07
C ILE A 114 -4.18 -21.10 -1.47
N ASN A 115 -3.57 -20.51 -2.50
CA ASN A 115 -3.51 -21.02 -3.87
C ASN A 115 -2.26 -20.43 -4.59
N PRO A 116 -1.96 -20.81 -5.84
CA PRO A 116 -0.73 -20.36 -6.52
C PRO A 116 -0.51 -18.84 -6.57
N ASN A 117 -1.57 -18.04 -6.44
CA ASN A 117 -1.53 -16.58 -6.53
C ASN A 117 -1.90 -15.89 -5.21
N ASN A 118 -2.17 -16.64 -4.14
CA ASN A 118 -2.64 -16.10 -2.86
C ASN A 118 -1.98 -16.83 -1.71
N ASP A 119 -1.35 -16.07 -0.83
CA ASP A 119 -0.72 -16.55 0.38
C ASP A 119 -1.20 -15.76 1.61
N MET A 120 -0.80 -16.24 2.78
CA MET A 120 -1.03 -15.61 4.06
C MET A 120 0.32 -15.36 4.74
N GLY A 121 0.50 -14.15 5.27
CA GLY A 121 1.70 -13.74 5.96
C GLY A 121 1.40 -12.95 7.24
N TYR A 122 2.36 -12.96 8.15
CA TYR A 122 2.40 -12.10 9.32
C TYR A 122 3.23 -10.86 9.01
N TYR A 123 2.76 -9.69 9.46
CA TYR A 123 3.50 -8.45 9.41
C TYR A 123 3.31 -7.68 10.72
N ALA A 124 4.41 -7.26 11.32
CA ALA A 124 4.43 -6.38 12.48
C ALA A 124 5.19 -5.09 12.14
N CYS A 125 4.63 -3.96 12.56
CA CYS A 125 5.31 -2.68 12.53
C CYS A 125 5.72 -2.25 13.95
N TRP A 126 6.84 -1.54 14.05
CA TRP A 126 7.20 -0.89 15.30
C TRP A 126 6.16 0.19 15.62
N PHE A 127 5.58 0.15 16.82
CA PHE A 127 4.82 1.27 17.34
C PHE A 127 5.80 2.44 17.57
N CYS A 128 5.78 3.44 16.70
CA CYS A 128 6.33 4.73 17.05
C CYS A 128 5.35 5.40 18.01
N CYS A 129 5.76 5.60 19.27
CA CYS A 129 5.13 6.57 20.16
C CYS A 129 4.89 7.86 19.38
N VAL A 130 3.63 8.31 19.37
CA VAL A 130 3.33 9.70 19.08
C VAL A 130 3.53 10.38 20.42
N ASP A 131 4.70 10.99 20.62
CA ASP A 131 4.89 11.89 21.75
C ASP A 131 3.87 13.03 21.57
N TYR A 132 2.93 13.11 22.51
CA TYR A 132 1.89 14.14 22.59
C TYR A 132 2.47 15.48 23.02
#